data_AF-A0A3N5NN63-F1
#
_entry.id   AF-A0A3N5NN63-F1
#
_cell.length_a   1.000
_cell.length_b   1.000
_cell.length_c   1.000
_cell.angle_alpha   90.00
_cell.angle_beta   90.00
_cell.angle_gamma   90.00
#
_symmetry.space_group_name_H-M   'P 1'
#
loop_
_entity.id
_entity.type
_entity.pdbx_description
1 polymer ?
#
loop_
_entity_poly.entity_id
_entity_poly.type
_entity_poly.pdbx_seq_one_letter_code
_entity_poly.pdbx_strand_id
1 'polypeptide(L)'
;MTDMSPDKTVLIAFLSGALLATLFLAAALYWKDGHLSTRLQTALGLLVFGLVIGLLLRPPHIIITYGLVMLGITLVSGSQYLIIGLPECLKQGLPALGRLVASLMLPLLSLALMPLAPGELSSLVVLIVALEFGSQGLDMWAMQEGETNISWAKRHILIPVALLLLLLGCVFYGLKSAVPVFLWITTGLCICYTVANIRIYWRAACRTHNLLKEHGTSK
;
A
#
# COMPACT_ATOMS: atom_id res chain seq x y z
N MET A 1 27.55 4.17 -15.19
CA MET A 1 26.17 4.37 -14.69
C MET A 1 25.78 3.09 -13.98
N THR A 2 25.35 3.22 -12.73
CA THR A 2 25.33 2.21 -11.66
C THR A 2 24.50 0.96 -11.94
N ASP A 3 25.12 -0.21 -11.77
CA ASP A 3 24.50 -1.55 -11.66
C ASP A 3 23.56 -1.64 -10.43
N MET A 4 22.40 -0.99 -10.50
CA MET A 4 21.37 -1.02 -9.44
C MET A 4 20.23 -2.01 -9.73
N SER A 5 20.55 -3.16 -10.34
CA SER A 5 19.62 -4.30 -10.39
C SER A 5 20.19 -5.39 -9.48
N PRO A 6 19.56 -5.74 -8.35
CA PRO A 6 19.97 -6.93 -7.61
C PRO A 6 19.98 -8.12 -8.58
N ASP A 7 21.02 -8.93 -8.50
CA ASP A 7 21.22 -10.06 -9.38
C ASP A 7 19.98 -10.96 -9.36
N LYS A 8 19.36 -11.14 -10.53
CA LYS A 8 18.12 -11.91 -10.73
C LYS A 8 18.24 -13.31 -10.12
N THR A 9 19.46 -13.82 -10.06
CA THR A 9 19.86 -15.09 -9.44
C THR A 9 19.51 -15.14 -7.95
N VAL A 10 19.73 -14.05 -7.20
CA VAL A 10 19.43 -13.98 -5.75
C VAL A 10 17.93 -14.04 -5.52
N LEU A 11 17.14 -13.30 -6.31
CA LEU A 11 15.68 -13.33 -6.24
C LEU A 11 15.13 -14.73 -6.52
N ILE A 12 15.61 -15.38 -7.58
CA ILE A 12 15.18 -16.74 -7.97
C ILE A 12 15.57 -17.74 -6.88
N ALA A 13 16.80 -17.69 -6.38
CA ALA A 13 17.27 -18.59 -5.31
C ALA A 13 16.42 -18.45 -4.04
N PHE A 14 16.11 -17.20 -3.65
CA PHE A 14 15.29 -16.93 -2.47
C PHE A 14 13.84 -17.43 -2.63
N LEU A 15 13.21 -17.15 -3.77
CA LEU A 15 11.84 -17.61 -4.07
C LEU A 15 11.77 -19.14 -4.20
N SER A 16 12.80 -19.78 -4.78
CA SER A 16 12.86 -21.23 -4.92
C SER A 16 13.03 -21.91 -3.56
N GLY A 17 13.90 -21.37 -2.71
CA GLY A 17 14.09 -21.86 -1.34
C GLY A 17 12.83 -21.70 -0.50
N ALA A 18 12.17 -20.54 -0.58
CA ALA A 18 10.90 -20.30 0.10
C ALA A 18 9.78 -21.23 -0.40
N LEU A 19 9.67 -21.45 -1.72
CA LEU A 19 8.72 -22.39 -2.30
C LEU A 19 8.96 -23.82 -1.81
N LEU A 20 10.21 -24.27 -1.80
CA LEU A 20 10.58 -25.61 -1.36
C LEU A 20 10.25 -25.81 0.13
N ALA A 21 10.61 -24.86 0.99
CA ALA A 21 10.29 -24.90 2.41
C ALA A 21 8.77 -24.94 2.65
N THR A 22 8.01 -24.16 1.88
CA THR A 22 6.55 -24.11 1.98
C THR A 22 5.89 -25.39 1.47
N LEU A 23 6.45 -26.04 0.44
CA LEU A 23 6.03 -27.35 -0.04
C LEU A 23 6.27 -28.44 1.02
N PHE A 24 7.43 -28.44 1.68
CA PHE A 24 7.71 -29.39 2.76
C PHE A 24 6.76 -29.20 3.94
N LEU A 25 6.51 -27.94 4.34
CA LEU A 25 5.54 -27.64 5.39
C LEU A 25 4.13 -28.08 4.97
N ALA A 26 3.76 -27.87 3.70
CA ALA A 26 2.47 -28.30 3.17
C ALA A 26 2.31 -29.81 3.18
N ALA A 27 3.34 -30.56 2.81
CA ALA A 27 3.34 -32.02 2.87
C ALA A 27 3.20 -32.51 4.32
N ALA A 28 3.93 -31.91 5.27
CA ALA A 28 3.87 -32.27 6.68
C ALA A 28 2.48 -31.99 7.30
N LEU A 29 1.89 -30.83 7.00
CA LEU A 29 0.55 -30.48 7.48
C LEU A 29 -0.54 -31.32 6.82
N TYR A 30 -0.42 -31.60 5.52
CA TYR A 30 -1.35 -32.47 4.82
C TYR A 30 -1.30 -33.91 5.35
N TRP A 31 -0.10 -34.42 5.64
CA TRP A 31 0.07 -35.74 6.26
C TRP A 31 -0.58 -35.83 7.64
N LYS A 32 -0.53 -34.74 8.41
CA LYS A 32 -1.08 -34.67 9.76
C LYS A 32 -2.60 -34.49 9.77
N ASP A 33 -3.09 -33.54 8.99
CA ASP A 33 -4.46 -33.03 9.11
C ASP A 33 -5.36 -33.46 7.93
N GLY A 34 -4.81 -34.10 6.89
CA GLY A 34 -5.53 -34.61 5.71
C GLY A 34 -6.07 -33.52 4.76
N HIS A 35 -5.85 -32.25 5.07
CA HIS A 35 -6.31 -31.12 4.27
C HIS A 35 -5.29 -29.98 4.30
N LEU A 36 -5.31 -29.15 3.26
CA LEU A 36 -4.47 -27.98 3.14
C LEU A 36 -5.29 -26.72 3.41
N SER A 37 -4.84 -25.89 4.35
CA SER A 37 -5.50 -24.61 4.61
C SER A 37 -5.46 -23.72 3.37
N THR A 38 -6.52 -22.96 3.15
CA THR A 38 -6.61 -21.97 2.06
C THR A 38 -5.46 -20.96 2.11
N ARG A 39 -5.01 -20.56 3.30
CA ARG A 39 -3.86 -19.66 3.48
C ARG A 39 -2.58 -20.23 2.88
N LEU A 40 -2.33 -21.52 3.08
CA LEU A 40 -1.14 -22.20 2.59
C LEU A 40 -1.20 -22.42 1.07
N GLN A 41 -2.38 -22.71 0.51
CA GLN A 41 -2.59 -22.76 -0.93
C GLN A 41 -2.32 -21.40 -1.59
N THR A 42 -2.81 -20.31 -1.00
CA THR A 42 -2.55 -18.95 -1.51
C THR A 42 -1.07 -18.58 -1.44
N ALA A 43 -0.38 -18.96 -0.35
CA ALA A 43 1.05 -18.74 -0.21
C ALA A 43 1.87 -19.48 -1.28
N LEU A 44 1.54 -20.76 -1.54
CA LEU A 44 2.12 -21.54 -2.64
C LEU A 44 1.86 -20.89 -4.00
N GLY A 45 0.63 -20.47 -4.26
CA GLY A 45 0.27 -19.79 -5.51
C GLY A 45 1.06 -18.50 -5.74
N LEU A 46 1.22 -17.67 -4.71
CA LEU A 46 2.01 -16.43 -4.78
C LEU A 46 3.50 -16.69 -5.01
N LEU A 47 4.07 -17.71 -4.36
CA LEU A 47 5.47 -18.09 -4.54
C LEU A 47 5.74 -18.63 -5.95
N VAL A 48 4.85 -19.48 -6.48
CA VAL A 48 4.94 -19.97 -7.85
C VAL A 48 4.82 -18.81 -8.85
N PHE A 49 3.84 -17.93 -8.66
CA PHE A 49 3.64 -16.78 -9.52
C PHE A 49 4.84 -15.82 -9.51
N GLY A 50 5.39 -15.53 -8.33
CA GLY A 50 6.61 -14.73 -8.17
C GLY A 50 7.82 -15.37 -8.85
N LEU A 51 7.97 -16.69 -8.76
CA LEU A 51 9.05 -17.43 -9.40
C LEU A 51 8.93 -17.43 -10.93
N VAL A 52 7.71 -17.63 -11.46
CA VAL A 52 7.40 -17.57 -12.90
C VAL A 52 7.76 -16.20 -13.46
N ILE A 53 7.36 -15.11 -12.79
CA ILE A 53 7.75 -13.73 -13.13
C ILE A 53 9.28 -13.58 -13.07
N GLY A 54 9.87 -14.04 -11.98
CA GLY A 54 11.31 -13.99 -11.74
C GLY A 54 12.12 -14.75 -12.78
N LEU A 55 11.57 -15.78 -13.44
CA LEU A 55 12.25 -16.53 -14.50
C LEU A 55 12.04 -15.89 -15.89
N LEU A 56 10.79 -15.57 -16.24
CA LEU A 56 10.40 -15.12 -17.58
C LEU A 56 10.77 -13.67 -17.90
N LEU A 57 10.77 -12.78 -16.90
CA LEU A 57 10.91 -11.34 -17.15
C LEU A 57 12.34 -10.83 -16.95
N ARG A 58 12.68 -9.75 -17.68
CA ARG A 58 13.92 -8.98 -17.46
C ARG A 58 13.78 -8.11 -16.20
N PRO A 59 14.87 -7.74 -15.51
CA PRO A 59 14.81 -6.95 -14.27
C PRO A 59 13.89 -5.71 -14.28
N PRO A 60 13.90 -4.84 -15.31
CA PRO A 60 12.97 -3.70 -15.35
C PRO A 60 11.50 -4.13 -15.45
N HIS A 61 11.22 -5.26 -16.11
CA HIS A 61 9.86 -5.78 -16.25
C HIS A 61 9.41 -6.47 -14.95
N ILE A 62 10.31 -7.08 -14.18
CA ILE A 62 10.01 -7.63 -12.85
C ILE A 62 9.51 -6.52 -11.92
N ILE A 63 10.17 -5.35 -11.93
CA ILE A 63 9.77 -4.18 -11.11
C ILE A 63 8.39 -3.67 -11.55
N ILE A 64 8.14 -3.58 -12.85
CA ILE A 64 6.83 -3.15 -13.40
C ILE A 64 5.74 -4.16 -13.02
N THR A 65 6.00 -5.46 -13.18
CA THR A 65 5.03 -6.51 -12.83
C THR A 65 4.75 -6.53 -11.34
N TYR A 66 5.77 -6.39 -10.49
CA TYR A 66 5.58 -6.21 -9.05
C TYR A 66 4.71 -4.99 -8.74
N GLY A 67 4.99 -3.84 -9.37
CA GLY A 67 4.18 -2.63 -9.25
C GLY A 67 2.73 -2.83 -9.67
N LEU A 68 2.47 -3.53 -10.78
CA LEU A 68 1.13 -3.84 -11.27
C LEU A 68 0.39 -4.83 -10.37
N VAL A 69 1.07 -5.85 -9.83
CA VAL A 69 0.49 -6.81 -8.90
C VAL A 69 0.13 -6.13 -7.59
N MET A 70 1.04 -5.32 -7.06
CA MET A 70 0.76 -4.50 -5.87
C MET A 70 -0.41 -3.55 -6.12
N LEU A 71 -0.43 -2.84 -7.26
CA LEU A 71 -1.55 -1.99 -7.65
C LEU A 71 -2.86 -2.77 -7.74
N GLY A 72 -2.85 -3.97 -8.33
CA GLY A 72 -4.03 -4.82 -8.44
C GLY A 72 -4.55 -5.26 -7.07
N ILE A 73 -3.68 -5.73 -6.19
CA ILE A 73 -4.05 -6.09 -4.80
C ILE A 73 -4.59 -4.87 -4.07
N THR A 74 -3.93 -3.73 -4.21
CA THR A 74 -4.33 -2.46 -3.62
C THR A 74 -5.71 -2.00 -4.12
N LEU A 75 -6.00 -2.13 -5.42
CA LEU A 75 -7.30 -1.76 -6.00
C LEU A 75 -8.41 -2.72 -5.59
N VAL A 76 -8.15 -4.03 -5.59
CA VAL A 76 -9.14 -5.04 -5.15
C VAL A 76 -9.46 -4.85 -3.66
N SER A 77 -8.43 -4.72 -2.82
CA SER A 77 -8.59 -4.44 -1.39
C SER A 77 -9.29 -3.09 -1.16
N GLY A 78 -8.84 -2.03 -1.85
CA GLY A 78 -9.46 -0.71 -1.86
C GLY A 78 -10.95 -0.72 -2.23
N SER A 79 -11.31 -1.51 -3.25
CA SER A 79 -12.70 -1.64 -3.71
C SER A 79 -13.58 -2.31 -2.67
N GLN A 80 -13.08 -3.30 -1.93
CA GLN A 80 -13.82 -3.94 -0.85
C GLN A 80 -14.09 -2.96 0.29
N TYR A 81 -13.13 -2.07 0.60
CA TYR A 81 -13.37 -0.99 1.58
C TYR A 81 -14.45 -0.02 1.14
N LEU A 82 -14.52 0.30 -0.15
CA LEU A 82 -15.57 1.14 -0.71
C LEU A 82 -16.93 0.45 -0.67
N ILE A 83 -17.01 -0.82 -1.06
CA ILE A 83 -18.26 -1.60 -1.10
C ILE A 83 -18.84 -1.78 0.32
N ILE A 84 -17.98 -2.03 1.32
CA ILE A 84 -18.41 -2.24 2.71
C ILE A 84 -18.59 -0.92 3.44
N GLY A 85 -17.72 0.06 3.21
CA GLY A 85 -17.69 1.33 3.94
C GLY A 85 -18.69 2.37 3.43
N LEU A 86 -18.99 2.39 2.12
CA LEU A 86 -19.92 3.38 1.54
C LEU A 86 -21.36 3.26 2.07
N PRO A 87 -21.97 2.06 2.19
CA PRO A 87 -23.31 1.91 2.77
C PRO A 87 -23.37 2.42 4.21
N GLU A 88 -22.32 2.17 4.99
CA GLU A 88 -22.26 2.57 6.39
C GLU A 88 -22.04 4.09 6.55
N CYS A 89 -21.22 4.69 5.66
CA CYS A 89 -21.07 6.14 5.59
C CYS A 89 -22.37 6.84 5.18
N LEU A 90 -23.15 6.24 4.28
CA LEU A 90 -24.47 6.77 3.89
C LEU A 90 -25.46 6.75 5.06
N LYS A 91 -25.45 5.70 5.89
CA LYS A 91 -26.29 5.62 7.09
C LYS A 91 -25.89 6.65 8.17
N GLN A 92 -24.59 6.91 8.32
CA GLN A 92 -24.05 7.87 9.30
C GLN A 92 -24.16 9.34 8.84
N GLY A 93 -24.64 9.58 7.61
CA GLY A 93 -24.95 10.90 7.08
C GLY A 93 -23.78 11.65 6.43
N LEU A 94 -24.08 12.88 6.00
CA LEU A 94 -23.19 13.78 5.25
C LEU A 94 -21.75 13.93 5.81
N PRO A 95 -21.54 14.02 7.13
CA PRO A 95 -20.19 14.14 7.68
C PRO A 95 -19.34 12.88 7.47
N ALA A 96 -19.93 11.68 7.50
CA ALA A 96 -19.21 10.44 7.22
C ALA A 96 -18.90 10.30 5.73
N LEU A 97 -19.84 10.70 4.87
CA LEU A 97 -19.63 10.74 3.43
C LEU A 97 -18.52 11.72 3.03
N GLY A 98 -18.53 12.95 3.57
CA GLY A 98 -17.48 13.94 3.30
C GLY A 98 -16.10 13.46 3.77
N ARG A 99 -16.07 12.69 4.86
CA ARG A 99 -14.86 12.03 5.34
C ARG A 99 -14.35 11.00 4.33
N LEU A 100 -15.21 10.13 3.82
CA LEU A 100 -14.86 9.13 2.80
C LEU A 100 -14.35 9.79 1.49
N VAL A 101 -15.04 10.83 1.02
CA VAL A 101 -14.65 11.59 -0.17
C VAL A 101 -13.28 12.23 0.03
N ALA A 102 -13.04 12.87 1.18
CA ALA A 102 -11.75 13.46 1.48
C ALA A 102 -10.61 12.43 1.44
N SER A 103 -10.82 11.22 1.94
CA SER A 103 -9.80 10.15 1.88
C SER A 103 -9.55 9.60 0.47
N LEU A 104 -10.50 9.76 -0.45
CA LEU A 104 -10.38 9.29 -1.84
C LEU A 104 -9.96 10.40 -2.81
N MET A 105 -10.06 11.68 -2.41
CA MET A 105 -9.76 12.83 -3.26
C MET A 105 -8.35 12.77 -3.84
N LEU A 106 -7.34 12.51 -3.02
CA LEU A 106 -5.94 12.50 -3.45
C LEU A 106 -5.66 11.41 -4.49
N PRO A 107 -5.97 10.11 -4.25
CA PRO A 107 -5.74 9.07 -5.25
C PRO A 107 -6.57 9.26 -6.52
N LEU A 108 -7.83 9.70 -6.41
CA LEU A 108 -8.68 9.95 -7.59
C LEU A 108 -8.19 11.14 -8.41
N LEU A 109 -7.73 12.21 -7.77
CA LEU A 109 -7.16 13.37 -8.44
C LEU A 109 -5.85 13.01 -9.16
N SER A 110 -4.97 12.24 -8.52
CA SER A 110 -3.74 11.77 -9.16
C SER A 110 -4.03 10.90 -10.40
N LEU A 111 -5.03 10.03 -10.33
CA LEU A 111 -5.48 9.24 -11.49
C LEU A 111 -6.09 10.13 -12.59
N ALA A 112 -6.92 11.10 -12.23
CA ALA A 112 -7.55 12.02 -13.19
C ALA A 112 -6.51 12.90 -13.92
N LEU A 113 -5.39 13.23 -13.26
CA LEU A 113 -4.31 14.01 -13.84
C LEU A 113 -3.31 13.18 -14.66
N MET A 114 -3.41 11.84 -14.61
CA MET A 114 -2.50 10.93 -15.33
C MET A 114 -2.42 11.21 -16.85
N PRO A 115 -3.50 11.48 -17.59
CA PRO A 115 -3.43 11.79 -19.02
C PRO A 115 -2.70 13.10 -19.34
N LEU A 116 -2.58 13.99 -18.35
CA LEU A 116 -1.88 15.27 -18.46
C LEU A 116 -0.43 15.19 -17.97
N ALA A 117 -0.05 14.08 -17.35
CA ALA A 117 1.30 13.85 -16.87
C ALA A 117 2.21 13.40 -18.03
N PRO A 118 3.45 13.91 -18.11
CA PRO A 118 4.50 13.32 -18.94
C PRO A 118 4.59 11.82 -18.67
N GLY A 119 4.80 11.00 -19.71
CA GLY A 119 4.83 9.54 -19.59
C GLY A 119 5.77 9.02 -18.49
N GLU A 120 6.90 9.70 -18.28
CA GLU A 120 7.90 9.42 -17.23
C GLU A 120 7.35 9.55 -15.80
N LEU A 121 6.33 10.38 -15.58
CA LEU A 121 5.73 10.66 -14.27
C LEU A 121 4.51 9.78 -13.96
N SER A 122 4.11 8.90 -14.88
CA SER A 122 3.03 7.92 -14.66
C SER A 122 3.33 7.00 -13.46
N SER A 123 4.62 6.73 -13.21
CA SER A 123 5.08 5.96 -12.05
C SER A 123 4.77 6.66 -10.71
N LEU A 124 4.79 8.00 -10.67
CA LEU A 124 4.44 8.77 -9.47
C LEU A 124 2.95 8.66 -9.14
N VAL A 125 2.09 8.62 -10.15
CA VAL A 125 0.64 8.41 -9.94
C VAL A 125 0.39 7.06 -9.27
N VAL A 126 1.02 6.00 -9.80
CA VAL A 126 0.93 4.64 -9.21
C VAL A 126 1.46 4.64 -7.77
N LEU A 127 2.58 5.32 -7.51
CA LEU A 127 3.18 5.40 -6.18
C LEU A 127 2.30 6.15 -5.18
N ILE A 128 1.71 7.29 -5.57
CA ILE A 128 0.76 8.04 -4.73
C ILE A 128 -0.42 7.16 -4.37
N VAL A 129 -1.03 6.49 -5.36
CA VAL A 129 -2.17 5.59 -5.13
C VAL A 129 -1.78 4.46 -4.16
N ALA A 130 -0.63 3.82 -4.36
CA ALA A 130 -0.16 2.74 -3.49
C ALA A 130 0.07 3.20 -2.04
N LEU A 131 0.72 4.35 -1.84
CA LEU A 131 0.97 4.93 -0.51
C LEU A 131 -0.32 5.37 0.18
N GLU A 132 -1.26 5.96 -0.57
CA GLU A 132 -2.55 6.40 -0.06
C GLU A 132 -3.40 5.23 0.45
N PHE A 133 -3.48 4.13 -0.31
CA PHE A 133 -4.19 2.94 0.14
C PHE A 133 -3.43 2.16 1.23
N GLY A 134 -2.10 2.08 1.13
CA GLY A 134 -1.28 1.45 2.17
C GLY A 134 -1.44 2.16 3.52
N SER A 135 -1.44 3.49 3.53
CA SER A 135 -1.69 4.28 4.74
C SER A 135 -3.11 4.12 5.29
N GLN A 136 -4.14 4.01 4.43
CA GLN A 136 -5.51 3.71 4.86
C GLN A 136 -5.61 2.33 5.51
N GLY A 137 -4.91 1.32 4.98
CA GLY A 137 -4.85 -0.01 5.59
C GLY A 137 -4.24 0.02 7.00
N LEU A 138 -3.16 0.79 7.18
CA LEU A 138 -2.53 0.99 8.48
C LEU A 138 -3.44 1.72 9.48
N ASP A 139 -4.10 2.81 9.04
CA ASP A 139 -5.05 3.57 9.87
C ASP A 139 -6.19 2.67 10.36
N MET A 140 -6.67 1.75 9.51
CA MET A 140 -7.73 0.82 9.89
C MET A 140 -7.26 -0.21 10.91
N TRP A 141 -6.07 -0.81 10.71
CA TRP A 141 -5.49 -1.72 11.69
C TRP A 141 -5.36 -1.05 13.06
N ALA A 142 -4.86 0.19 13.09
CA ALA A 142 -4.74 0.96 14.32
C ALA A 142 -6.09 1.24 14.99
N MET A 143 -7.12 1.55 14.20
CA MET A 143 -8.47 1.77 14.73
C MET A 143 -9.08 0.48 15.31
N GLN A 144 -8.75 -0.70 14.77
CA GLN A 144 -9.16 -1.99 15.33
C GLN A 144 -8.45 -2.32 16.64
N GLU A 145 -7.18 -1.93 16.79
CA GLU A 145 -6.42 -2.11 18.03
C GLU A 145 -6.66 -1.00 19.07
N GLY A 146 -7.50 0.00 18.76
CA GLY A 146 -7.77 1.14 19.64
C GLY A 146 -6.60 2.12 19.77
N GLU A 147 -5.66 2.07 18.83
CA GLU A 147 -4.44 2.87 18.80
C GLU A 147 -4.66 4.27 18.20
N THR A 148 -3.64 5.12 18.35
CA THR A 148 -3.75 6.56 18.01
C THR A 148 -4.04 6.77 16.51
N ASN A 149 -5.12 7.48 16.20
CA ASN A 149 -5.56 7.71 14.82
C ASN A 149 -4.86 8.93 14.18
N ILE A 150 -4.03 8.70 13.16
CA ILE A 150 -3.25 9.75 12.47
C ILE A 150 -3.97 10.27 11.22
N SER A 151 -5.13 9.70 10.88
CA SER A 151 -5.93 10.11 9.71
C SER A 151 -6.38 11.58 9.77
N TRP A 152 -6.38 12.19 10.96
CA TRP A 152 -6.61 13.63 11.14
C TRP A 152 -5.56 14.48 10.42
N ALA A 153 -4.27 14.17 10.60
CA ALA A 153 -3.18 14.92 9.98
C ALA A 153 -3.24 14.81 8.45
N LYS A 154 -3.61 13.64 7.93
CA LYS A 154 -3.84 13.43 6.50
C LYS A 154 -4.97 14.32 5.97
N ARG A 155 -6.12 14.31 6.65
CA ARG A 155 -7.31 15.05 6.21
C ARG A 155 -7.16 16.57 6.33
N HIS A 156 -6.46 17.06 7.34
CA HIS A 156 -6.41 18.50 7.62
C HIS A 156 -5.12 19.19 7.21
N ILE A 157 -4.06 18.42 6.90
CA ILE A 157 -2.77 18.99 6.49
C ILE A 157 -2.40 18.49 5.10
N LEU A 158 -2.26 17.17 4.92
CA LEU A 158 -1.72 16.62 3.68
C LEU A 158 -2.61 16.91 2.46
N ILE A 159 -3.91 16.60 2.55
CA ILE A 159 -4.85 16.81 1.45
C ILE A 159 -5.02 18.30 1.11
N PRO A 160 -5.29 19.21 2.08
CA PRO A 160 -5.41 20.63 1.80
C PRO A 160 -4.14 21.24 1.19
N VAL A 161 -2.95 20.87 1.69
CA VAL A 161 -1.68 21.38 1.15
C VAL A 161 -1.48 20.92 -0.30
N ALA A 162 -1.75 19.65 -0.60
CA ALA A 162 -1.63 19.12 -1.96
C ALA A 162 -2.61 19.80 -2.94
N LEU A 163 -3.86 20.01 -2.52
CA LEU A 163 -4.86 20.71 -3.33
C LEU A 163 -4.51 22.19 -3.54
N LEU A 164 -4.05 22.87 -2.51
CA LEU A 164 -3.63 24.27 -2.58
C LEU A 164 -2.44 24.45 -3.52
N LEU A 165 -1.47 23.53 -3.48
CA LEU A 165 -0.33 23.52 -4.41
C LEU A 165 -0.77 23.37 -5.86
N LEU A 166 -1.72 22.47 -6.14
CA LEU A 166 -2.26 22.31 -7.50
C LEU A 166 -2.97 23.59 -7.96
N LEU A 167 -3.82 24.17 -7.10
CA LEU A 167 -4.52 25.43 -7.38
C LEU A 167 -3.55 26.58 -7.66
N LEU A 168 -2.55 26.78 -6.80
CA LEU A 168 -1.53 27.81 -6.99
C LEU A 168 -0.73 27.56 -8.28
N GLY A 169 -0.30 26.33 -8.53
CA GLY A 169 0.40 25.97 -9.76
C GLY A 169 -0.43 26.27 -11.01
N CYS A 170 -1.73 25.96 -10.98
CA CYS A 170 -2.66 26.25 -12.07
C CYS A 170 -2.82 27.75 -12.30
N VAL A 171 -2.93 28.55 -11.23
CA VAL A 171 -3.10 30.01 -11.32
C VAL A 171 -1.84 30.70 -11.87
N PHE A 172 -0.65 30.31 -11.41
CA PHE A 172 0.60 31.00 -11.77
C PHE A 172 1.27 30.48 -13.03
N TYR A 173 1.16 29.18 -13.33
CA TYR A 173 1.96 28.51 -14.38
C TYR A 173 1.13 27.70 -15.37
N GLY A 174 -0.19 27.63 -15.17
CA GLY A 174 -1.11 26.84 -16.00
C GLY A 174 -1.09 25.33 -15.67
N LEU A 175 -2.19 24.65 -16.01
CA LEU A 175 -2.43 23.25 -15.63
C LEU A 175 -1.32 22.29 -16.09
N LYS A 176 -0.82 22.44 -17.32
CA LYS A 176 0.23 21.54 -17.88
C LYS A 176 1.55 21.61 -17.09
N SER A 177 1.91 22.78 -16.60
CA SER A 177 3.13 22.99 -15.81
C SER A 177 2.92 22.65 -14.33
N ALA A 178 1.68 22.78 -13.84
CA ALA A 178 1.32 22.50 -12.45
C ALA A 178 1.30 20.99 -12.13
N VAL A 179 0.85 20.15 -13.07
CA VAL A 179 0.68 18.70 -12.86
C VAL A 179 1.99 17.99 -12.47
N PRO A 180 3.12 18.18 -13.17
CA PRO A 180 4.40 17.57 -12.77
C PRO A 180 4.83 17.96 -11.34
N VAL A 181 4.72 19.25 -11.01
CA VAL A 181 5.11 19.80 -9.71
C VAL A 181 4.22 19.22 -8.61
N PHE A 182 2.91 19.17 -8.84
CA PHE A 182 1.95 18.53 -7.95
C PHE A 182 2.32 17.06 -7.71
N LEU A 183 2.53 16.27 -8.76
CA LEU A 183 2.85 14.84 -8.62
C LEU A 183 4.12 14.61 -7.79
N TRP A 184 5.18 15.39 -8.02
CA TRP A 184 6.41 15.29 -7.24
C TRP A 184 6.21 15.62 -5.76
N ILE A 185 5.59 16.76 -5.46
CA ILE A 185 5.40 17.21 -4.08
C ILE A 185 4.44 16.28 -3.35
N THR A 186 3.32 15.91 -3.98
CA THR A 186 2.33 14.99 -3.40
C THR A 186 2.93 13.62 -3.13
N THR A 187 3.78 13.10 -4.03
CA THR A 187 4.52 11.86 -3.77
C THR A 187 5.39 11.98 -2.53
N GLY A 188 6.17 13.06 -2.41
CA GLY A 188 7.02 13.32 -1.25
C GLY A 188 6.21 13.40 0.06
N LEU A 189 5.09 14.11 0.04
CA LEU A 189 4.17 14.19 1.18
C LEU A 189 3.60 12.82 1.58
N CYS A 190 3.18 12.01 0.59
CA CYS A 190 2.65 10.66 0.84
C CYS A 190 3.73 9.73 1.44
N ILE A 191 4.98 9.82 0.98
CA ILE A 191 6.10 9.06 1.54
C ILE A 191 6.34 9.48 2.99
N CYS A 192 6.48 10.78 3.27
CA CYS A 192 6.70 11.30 4.61
C CYS A 192 5.59 10.87 5.58
N TYR A 193 4.34 10.96 5.14
CA TYR A 193 3.19 10.53 5.92
C TYR A 193 3.22 9.03 6.19
N THR A 194 3.44 8.20 5.17
CA THR A 194 3.48 6.74 5.31
C THR A 194 4.61 6.29 6.25
N VAL A 195 5.80 6.90 6.15
CA VAL A 195 6.93 6.63 7.05
C VAL A 195 6.59 7.01 8.50
N ALA A 196 5.97 8.18 8.71
CA ALA A 196 5.50 8.58 10.02
C ALA A 196 4.46 7.60 10.58
N ASN A 197 3.53 7.13 9.72
CA ASN A 197 2.48 6.20 10.09
C ASN A 197 3.06 4.85 10.52
N ILE A 198 3.95 4.27 9.72
CA ILE A 198 4.67 3.03 10.05
C ILE A 198 5.45 3.19 11.35
N ARG A 199 6.16 4.31 11.56
CA ARG A 199 6.97 4.51 12.76
C ARG A 199 6.13 4.57 14.03
N ILE A 200 4.96 5.22 13.96
CA ILE A 200 4.08 5.35 15.12
C ILE A 200 3.41 4.01 15.43
N TYR A 201 2.94 3.31 14.40
CA TYR A 201 2.32 1.98 14.56
C TYR A 201 3.31 0.90 14.96
N TRP A 202 4.54 0.94 14.47
CA TRP A 202 5.61 0.08 14.97
C TRP A 202 5.86 0.28 16.46
N ARG A 203 5.92 1.54 16.91
CA ARG A 203 6.07 1.87 18.34
C ARG A 203 4.87 1.45 19.19
N ALA A 204 3.66 1.49 18.62
CA ALA A 204 2.46 1.00 19.26
C ALA A 204 2.53 -0.53 19.43
N ALA A 205 2.73 -1.27 18.32
CA ALA A 205 2.84 -2.73 18.33
C ALA A 205 3.93 -3.25 19.27
N CYS A 206 5.11 -2.61 19.33
CA CYS A 206 6.16 -2.98 20.29
C CYS A 206 5.74 -2.76 21.75
N ARG A 207 4.95 -1.72 22.05
CA ARG A 207 4.43 -1.47 23.40
C ARG A 207 3.41 -2.53 23.81
N THR A 208 2.47 -2.87 22.92
CA THR A 208 1.48 -3.92 23.15
C THR A 208 2.14 -5.28 23.37
N HIS A 209 3.17 -5.60 22.59
CA HIS A 209 3.91 -6.84 22.74
C HIS A 209 4.69 -6.92 24.07
N ASN A 210 5.30 -5.83 24.53
CA ASN A 210 6.02 -5.78 25.80
C ASN A 210 5.07 -5.91 27.00
N LEU A 211 3.89 -5.29 26.96
CA LEU A 211 2.85 -5.42 28.00
C LEU A 211 2.32 -6.86 28.11
N LEU A 212 2.08 -7.52 26.97
CA LEU A 212 1.71 -8.94 26.92
C LEU A 212 2.80 -9.86 27.48
N LYS A 213 4.08 -9.48 27.32
CA LYS A 213 5.21 -10.25 27.85
C LYS A 213 5.34 -10.10 29.36
N GLU A 214 5.16 -8.90 29.92
CA GLU A 214 5.18 -8.67 31.37
C GLU A 214 4.02 -9.36 32.12
N HIS A 215 2.82 -9.37 31.54
CA HIS A 215 1.68 -10.10 32.12
C HIS A 215 1.81 -11.63 31.99
N GLY A 216 2.58 -12.13 31.01
CA GLY A 216 2.86 -13.56 30.85
C GLY A 216 3.94 -14.10 31.80
N THR A 217 4.79 -13.23 32.35
CA THR A 217 5.84 -13.59 33.32
C THR A 217 5.43 -13.43 34.78
N SER A 218 4.22 -12.95 35.06
CA SER A 218 3.63 -12.96 36.40
C SER A 218 2.81 -14.22 36.60
N LYS A 219 3.49 -15.37 36.68
CA LYS A 219 2.97 -16.63 37.22
C LYS A 219 4.08 -17.34 37.98
#